data_AF-A0A2K2VS54-F1
#
_entry.id   AF-A0A2K2VS54-F1
#
_cell.length_a   1.000
_cell.length_b   1.000
_cell.length_c   1.000
_cell.angle_alpha   90.00
_cell.angle_beta   90.00
_cell.angle_gamma   90.00
#
_symmetry.space_group_name_H-M   'P 1'
#
loop_
_entity.id
_entity.type
_entity.pdbx_description
1 polymer ?
#
loop_
_entity_poly.entity_id
_entity_poly.type
_entity_poly.pdbx_seq_one_letter_code
_entity_poly.pdbx_strand_id
1 'polypeptide(L)' 'DQWERQRIVEALQEHRWQRQKAARALGMDRTTLWRKIKKYDIAP' A
#
# COMPACT_ATOMS: atom_id res chain seq x y z
N ASP A 1 6.60 -12.46 2.84
CA ASP A 1 5.99 -11.10 2.85
C ASP A 1 6.76 -9.99 2.14
N GLN A 2 8.07 -10.10 1.85
CA GLN A 2 8.82 -9.01 1.20
C GLN A 2 8.20 -8.54 -0.13
N TRP A 3 7.72 -9.46 -0.98
CA TRP A 3 7.01 -9.12 -2.22
C TRP A 3 5.73 -8.31 -1.98
N GLU A 4 5.00 -8.58 -0.90
CA GLU A 4 3.77 -7.85 -0.61
C GLU A 4 4.08 -6.42 -0.14
N ARG A 5 5.12 -6.26 0.68
CA ARG A 5 5.65 -4.94 1.04
C ARG A 5 6.08 -4.17 -0.21
N GLN A 6 6.85 -4.80 -1.10
CA GLN A 6 7.34 -4.20 -2.34
C GLN A 6 6.17 -3.69 -3.20
N ARG A 7 5.16 -4.53 -3.46
CA ARG A 7 3.99 -4.14 -4.24
C ARG A 7 3.20 -2.99 -3.63
N ILE A 8 3.08 -2.96 -2.30
CA ILE A 8 2.41 -1.85 -1.62
C ILE A 8 3.21 -0.56 -1.79
N VAL A 9 4.53 -0.60 -1.63
CA VAL A 9 5.41 0.55 -1.80
C VAL A 9 5.39 1.05 -3.25
N GLU A 10 5.48 0.15 -4.23
CA GLU A 10 5.40 0.49 -5.66
C GLU A 10 4.07 1.15 -5.99
N ALA A 11 2.94 0.55 -5.60
CA ALA A 11 1.62 1.14 -5.81
C ALA A 11 1.47 2.50 -5.09
N LEU A 12 2.03 2.66 -3.89
CA LEU A 12 2.06 3.95 -3.21
C LEU A 12 2.89 4.96 -4.00
N GLN A 13 4.09 4.61 -4.47
CA GLN A 13 4.95 5.51 -5.25
C GLN A 13 4.33 5.91 -6.59
N GLU A 14 3.81 4.95 -7.36
CA GLU A 14 3.13 5.17 -8.64
C GLU A 14 1.93 6.11 -8.49
N HIS A 15 1.21 6.01 -7.37
CA HIS A 15 0.07 6.86 -7.06
C HIS A 15 0.43 8.08 -6.20
N ARG A 16 1.70 8.49 -6.10
CA ARG A 16 2.16 9.65 -5.32
C ARG A 16 1.65 9.64 -3.87
N TRP A 17 1.78 8.49 -3.22
CA TRP A 17 1.33 8.21 -1.85
C TRP A 17 -0.18 8.38 -1.62
N GLN A 18 -0.98 8.42 -2.69
CA GLN A 18 -2.44 8.47 -2.59
C GLN A 18 -2.99 7.10 -2.19
N ARG A 19 -3.01 6.84 -0.89
CA ARG A 19 -3.46 5.58 -0.26
C ARG A 19 -4.79 5.05 -0.81
N GLN A 20 -5.75 5.90 -1.13
CA GLN A 20 -7.01 5.47 -1.76
C GLN A 20 -6.82 4.92 -3.19
N LYS A 21 -5.99 5.56 -4.00
CA LYS A 21 -5.69 5.10 -5.36
C LYS A 21 -4.84 3.85 -5.34
N ALA A 22 -3.81 3.82 -4.49
CA ALA A 22 -2.99 2.63 -4.28
C ALA A 22 -3.82 1.42 -3.81
N ALA A 23 -4.75 1.63 -2.86
CA ALA A 23 -5.64 0.56 -2.42
C ALA A 23 -6.53 0.04 -3.57
N ARG A 24 -7.12 0.95 -4.36
CA ARG A 24 -7.91 0.59 -5.55
C ARG A 24 -7.09 -0.15 -6.61
N ALA A 25 -5.87 0.29 -6.88
CA ALA A 25 -4.97 -0.35 -7.85
C ALA A 25 -4.55 -1.76 -7.38
N LEU A 26 -4.35 -1.94 -6.08
CA LEU A 26 -4.08 -3.23 -5.46
C LEU A 26 -5.35 -4.09 -5.28
N GLY A 27 -6.52 -3.62 -5.69
CA GLY A 27 -7.80 -4.35 -5.58
C GLY A 27 -8.25 -4.61 -4.14
N MET A 28 -7.81 -3.78 -3.18
CA MET A 28 -8.09 -3.95 -1.76
C MET A 28 -8.73 -2.71 -1.14
N ASP A 29 -9.42 -2.90 -0.02
CA ASP A 29 -9.99 -1.79 0.73
C ASP A 29 -8.89 -0.91 1.38
N ARG A 30 -9.19 0.39 1.55
CA ARG A 30 -8.28 1.34 2.20
C ARG A 30 -7.88 0.89 3.61
N THR A 31 -8.80 0.28 4.36
CA THR A 31 -8.53 -0.23 5.72
C THR A 31 -7.58 -1.42 5.71
N THR A 32 -7.68 -2.30 4.71
CA THR A 32 -6.75 -3.41 4.48
C THR A 32 -5.36 -2.90 4.16
N LEU A 33 -5.26 -1.91 3.27
CA LEU A 33 -3.99 -1.27 2.94
C LEU A 33 -3.36 -0.64 4.19
N TRP A 34 -4.15 0.06 5.03
CA TRP A 34 -3.65 0.68 6.25
C TRP A 34 -3.11 -0.33 7.26
N ARG A 35 -3.80 -1.45 7.46
CA ARG A 35 -3.30 -2.55 8.32
C ARG A 35 -1.99 -3.11 7.78
N LYS A 36 -1.87 -3.31 6.46
CA LYS A 36 -0.63 -3.80 5.84
C LYS A 36 0.50 -2.78 5.94
N ILE A 37 0.23 -1.50 5.71
CA ILE A 37 1.17 -0.40 5.92
C ILE A 37 1.71 -0.43 7.35
N LYS A 38 0.83 -0.56 8.35
CA LYS A 38 1.23 -0.65 9.76
C LYS A 38 1.98 -1.94 10.08
N LYS A 39 1.58 -3.08 9.50
CA LYS A 39 2.25 -4.39 9.66
C LYS A 39 3.68 -4.36 9.11
N TYR A 40 3.87 -3.70 7.98
CA TYR A 40 5.15 -3.63 7.27
C TYR A 40 5.96 -2.35 7.54
N ASP A 41 5.50 -1.54 8.49
CA ASP A 41 6.04 -0.24 8.87
C ASP A 41 6.40 0.64 7.67
N ILE A 42 5.46 0.73 6.71
CA ILE A 42 5.62 1.48 5.47
C ILE A 42 5.25 2.95 5.76
N ALA A 43 6.21 3.70 6.27
CA ALA A 43 6.12 5.16 6.35
C ALA A 43 6.51 5.80 5.01
N PRO A 44 5.93 6.96 4.64
CA PRO A 44 6.50 7.83 3.61
C PRO A 44 7.89 8.35 4.00
#